data_AF-A0A941IE63-F1
#
_entry.id   AF-A0A941IE63-F1
#
_cell.length_a   1.000
_cell.length_b   1.000
_cell.length_c   1.000
_cell.angle_alpha   90.00
_cell.angle_beta   90.00
_cell.angle_gamma   90.00
#
_symmetry.space_group_name_H-M   'P 1'
#
loop_
_entity.id
_entity.type
_entity.pdbx_description
1 polymer ?
#
loop_
_entity_poly.entity_id
_entity_poly.type
_entity_poly.pdbx_seq_one_letter_code
_entity_poly.pdbx_strand_id
1 'polypeptide(L)' 'MLFYATSKKICFTLLVLFSVTGCAQLPKVQAWEKGKLARQDMKFDRDVLDGKFNDHIYFSKEGASGGNGVGGGGCGCN' A
#
# COMPACT_ATOMS: atom_id res chain seq x y z
N MET A 1 -31.60 34.96 -9.11
CA MET A 1 -30.98 33.77 -9.75
C MET A 1 -29.53 33.52 -9.32
N LEU A 2 -28.69 34.54 -9.10
CA LEU A 2 -27.28 34.35 -8.69
C LEU A 2 -27.11 33.66 -7.32
N PHE A 3 -27.99 33.92 -6.34
CA PHE A 3 -27.95 33.28 -5.00
C PHE A 3 -28.23 31.77 -5.00
N TYR A 4 -29.04 31.28 -5.95
CA TYR A 4 -29.35 29.84 -6.07
C TYR A 4 -28.19 29.08 -6.73
N ALA A 5 -27.44 29.75 -7.63
CA ALA A 5 -26.28 29.19 -8.29
C ALA A 5 -25.06 29.07 -7.35
N THR A 6 -24.84 30.03 -6.45
CA THR A 6 -23.81 29.94 -5.41
C THR A 6 -24.14 28.87 -4.37
N SER A 7 -25.40 28.77 -3.94
CA SER A 7 -25.87 27.71 -3.03
C SER A 7 -25.68 26.29 -3.60
N LYS A 8 -25.99 26.09 -4.89
CA LYS A 8 -25.73 24.81 -5.58
C LYS A 8 -24.25 24.44 -5.65
N LYS A 9 -23.37 25.41 -5.92
CA LYS A 9 -21.92 25.18 -5.95
C LYS A 9 -21.38 24.79 -4.58
N ILE A 10 -21.82 25.47 -3.53
CA ILE A 10 -21.43 25.16 -2.13
C ILE A 10 -21.88 23.75 -1.75
N CYS A 11 -23.12 23.38 -2.07
CA CYS A 11 -23.65 22.06 -1.76
C CYS A 11 -22.88 20.94 -2.50
N PHE A 12 -22.52 21.16 -3.76
CA PHE A 12 -21.70 20.23 -4.54
C PHE A 12 -20.29 20.08 -3.97
N THR A 13 -19.63 21.19 -3.59
CA THR A 13 -18.29 21.15 -2.98
C THR A 13 -18.30 20.41 -1.64
N LEU A 14 -19.33 20.60 -0.81
CA LEU A 14 -19.47 19.90 0.47
C LEU A 14 -19.70 18.39 0.28
N LEU A 15 -20.47 17.99 -0.73
CA LEU A 15 -20.69 16.58 -1.07
C LEU A 15 -19.38 15.88 -1.46
N VAL A 16 -18.53 16.54 -2.26
CA VAL A 16 -17.24 15.98 -2.69
C VAL A 16 -16.28 15.82 -1.49
N LEU A 17 -16.23 16.80 -0.59
CA LEU A 17 -15.38 16.74 0.61
C LEU A 17 -15.76 15.58 1.54
N PHE A 18 -17.05 15.27 1.67
CA PHE A 18 -17.52 14.19 2.53
C PHE A 18 -17.16 12.79 1.99
N SER A 19 -17.04 12.64 0.66
CA SER A 19 -16.73 11.35 0.02
C SER A 19 -15.31 10.85 0.29
N VAL A 20 -14.40 11.69 0.79
CA VAL A 20 -12.98 11.33 0.98
C VAL A 20 -12.68 10.80 2.40
N THR A 21 -13.60 10.92 3.36
CA THR A 21 -13.34 10.60 4.77
C THR A 21 -13.52 9.12 5.15
N GLY A 22 -13.72 8.21 4.18
CA GLY A 22 -14.17 6.84 4.45
C GLY A 22 -13.25 5.97 5.31
N CYS A 23 -11.93 6.11 5.20
CA CYS A 23 -10.98 5.21 5.87
C CYS A 23 -10.06 5.92 6.88
N ALA A 24 -10.26 7.21 7.14
CA ALA A 24 -9.36 8.00 7.97
C ALA A 24 -9.43 7.66 9.47
N GLN A 25 -10.55 7.08 9.94
CA GLN A 25 -10.79 6.73 11.34
C GLN A 25 -10.69 5.23 11.66
N LEU A 26 -10.09 4.42 10.78
CA LEU A 26 -9.87 3.01 11.12
C LEU A 26 -8.94 2.90 12.35
N PRO A 27 -9.31 2.14 13.38
CA PRO A 27 -8.46 1.96 14.55
C PRO A 27 -7.13 1.34 14.14
N LYS A 28 -6.03 1.89 14.65
CA LYS A 28 -4.69 1.35 14.39
C LYS A 28 -4.57 -0.02 15.03
N VAL A 29 -4.56 -1.06 14.20
CA VAL A 29 -4.36 -2.45 14.61
C VAL A 29 -2.94 -2.62 15.16
N GLN A 30 -2.84 -3.11 16.40
CA GLN A 30 -1.58 -3.36 17.08
C GLN A 30 -0.87 -4.59 16.49
N ALA A 31 0.46 -4.66 16.63
CA ALA A 31 1.25 -5.72 16.00
C ALA A 31 0.80 -7.13 16.40
N TRP A 32 0.41 -7.33 17.66
CA TRP A 32 -0.03 -8.61 18.20
C TRP A 32 -1.44 -9.03 17.73
N GLU A 33 -2.29 -8.10 17.31
CA GLU A 33 -3.64 -8.39 16.81
C GLU A 33 -3.61 -9.04 15.41
N LYS A 34 -2.47 -8.95 14.71
CA LYS A 34 -2.25 -9.56 13.39
C LYS A 34 -1.81 -11.03 13.46
N GLY A 35 -1.78 -11.65 14.64
CA GLY A 35 -1.31 -13.03 14.81
C GLY A 35 -1.99 -14.07 13.92
N LYS A 36 -3.28 -13.88 13.60
CA LYS A 36 -4.03 -14.77 12.68
C LYS A 36 -3.53 -14.73 11.23
N LEU A 37 -2.99 -13.59 10.79
CA LEU A 37 -2.40 -13.40 9.46
C LEU A 37 -0.93 -13.82 9.40
N ALA A 38 -0.28 -14.03 10.54
CA ALA A 38 1.12 -14.46 10.63
C ALA A 38 1.30 -15.99 10.60
N ARG A 39 0.22 -16.75 10.34
CA ARG A 39 0.30 -18.21 10.22
C ARG A 39 1.12 -18.59 8.98
N GLN A 40 1.81 -19.73 9.05
CA GLN A 40 2.67 -20.24 7.97
C GLN A 40 1.89 -20.50 6.67
N ASP A 41 0.62 -20.91 6.76
CA ASP A 41 -0.27 -21.17 5.63
C ASP A 41 -0.80 -19.91 4.94
N MET A 42 -0.66 -18.74 5.57
CA MET A 42 -1.06 -17.44 5.02
C MET A 42 0.13 -16.64 4.45
N LYS A 43 1.32 -17.25 4.41
CA LYS A 43 2.49 -16.63 3.78
C LYS A 43 2.28 -16.54 2.27
N PHE A 44 2.62 -15.38 1.70
CA PHE A 44 2.61 -15.16 0.25
C PHE A 44 3.55 -16.10 -0.48
N ASP A 45 4.65 -16.48 0.19
CA ASP A 45 5.59 -17.45 -0.31
C ASP A 45 5.41 -18.77 0.44
N ARG A 46 5.09 -19.81 -0.33
CA ARG A 46 4.87 -21.17 0.16
C ARG A 46 6.19 -21.88 0.45
N ASP A 47 7.27 -21.48 -0.20
CA ASP A 47 8.60 -22.07 -0.04
C ASP A 47 9.69 -20.99 -0.08
N VAL A 48 10.28 -20.72 1.08
CA VAL A 48 11.34 -19.73 1.26
C VAL A 48 12.54 -19.97 0.34
N LEU A 49 12.81 -21.23 -0.06
CA LEU A 49 13.91 -21.52 -0.97
C LEU A 49 13.60 -21.07 -2.40
N ASP A 50 12.37 -21.28 -2.86
CA ASP A 50 11.90 -20.86 -4.18
C ASP A 50 11.84 -19.33 -4.28
N GLY A 51 11.33 -18.65 -3.26
CA GLY A 51 11.35 -17.18 -3.19
C GLY A 51 12.77 -16.61 -3.27
N LYS A 52 13.71 -17.15 -2.50
CA LYS A 52 15.13 -16.75 -2.57
C LYS A 52 15.74 -17.00 -3.94
N PHE A 53 15.44 -18.14 -4.56
CA PHE A 53 15.95 -18.46 -5.89
C PHE A 53 15.44 -17.48 -6.95
N ASN A 54 14.15 -17.17 -6.92
CA ASN A 54 13.55 -16.17 -7.80
C ASN A 54 14.14 -14.78 -7.55
N ASP A 55 14.27 -14.36 -6.30
CA ASP A 55 14.90 -13.08 -5.93
C ASP A 55 16.34 -13.00 -6.46
N HIS A 56 17.12 -14.08 -6.40
CA HIS A 56 18.47 -14.13 -6.97
C HIS A 56 18.48 -13.92 -8.49
N ILE A 57 17.52 -14.51 -9.21
CA ILE A 57 17.38 -14.33 -10.65
C ILE A 57 16.99 -12.88 -10.98
N TYR A 58 15.99 -12.33 -10.30
CA TYR A 58 15.52 -10.97 -10.54
C TYR A 58 16.56 -9.93 -10.16
N PHE A 59 17.26 -10.10 -9.04
CA PHE A 59 18.36 -9.21 -8.66
C PHE A 59 19.49 -9.22 -9.70
N SER A 60 19.82 -10.40 -10.24
CA SER A 60 20.86 -10.52 -11.27
C SER A 60 20.45 -9.86 -12.59
N LYS A 61 19.15 -9.86 -12.91
CA LYS A 61 18.63 -9.29 -14.17
C LYS A 61 18.27 -7.82 -14.07
N GLU A 62 17.87 -7.36 -12.89
CA GLU A 62 17.19 -6.08 -12.69
C GLU A 62 17.76 -5.30 -11.49
N GLY A 63 18.92 -5.67 -10.94
CA GLY A 63 19.49 -5.09 -9.70
C GLY A 63 19.66 -3.57 -9.65
N ALA A 64 19.52 -2.86 -10.77
CA ALA A 64 19.46 -1.39 -10.80
C ALA A 64 18.12 -0.82 -10.29
N SER A 65 17.01 -1.57 -10.36
CA SER A 65 15.67 -1.13 -9.93
C SER A 65 15.42 -1.33 -8.43
N GLY A 66 16.28 -2.09 -7.74
CA GLY A 66 16.14 -2.44 -6.34
C GLY A 66 15.22 -3.65 -6.14
N GLY A 67 15.69 -4.62 -5.36
CA GLY A 67 15.01 -5.91 -5.17
C GLY A 67 13.78 -5.86 -4.26
N ASN A 68 13.20 -7.04 -4.03
CA ASN A 68 11.96 -7.24 -3.28
C ASN A 68 12.16 -6.98 -1.76
N GLY A 69 12.13 -5.71 -1.33
CA GLY A 69 12.30 -5.33 0.09
C GLY A 69 12.18 -3.82 0.35
N VAL A 70 11.92 -3.46 1.61
CA VAL A 70 11.90 -2.07 2.10
C VAL A 70 13.33 -1.50 2.12
N GLY A 71 13.81 -1.10 0.96
CA GLY A 71 15.17 -0.60 0.75
C GLY A 71 15.70 -0.76 -0.67
N GLY A 72 14.96 -1.38 -1.59
CA GLY A 72 15.36 -1.52 -2.99
C GLY A 72 14.86 -0.38 -3.84
N GLY A 73 15.64 0.69 -3.98
CA GLY A 73 15.39 1.74 -4.96
C GLY A 73 16.66 2.49 -5.33
N GLY A 74 17.26 2.13 -6.48
CA GLY A 74 18.17 3.00 -7.23
C GLY A 74 19.68 2.90 -6.95
N CYS A 75 20.42 2.99 -8.07
CA CYS A 75 21.87 3.13 -8.30
C CYS A 75 22.87 2.03 -7.89
N GLY A 76 22.47 1.02 -7.10
CA GLY A 76 23.31 -0.19 -6.95
C GLY A 76 24.61 0.00 -6.16
N CYS A 77 24.71 1.02 -5.31
CA CYS A 77 25.80 1.15 -4.33
C CYS A 77 25.32 0.66 -2.96
N ASN A 78 25.64 -0.59 -2.62
CA ASN A 78 25.91 -0.99 -1.23
C ASN A 78 27.42 -0.96 -1.01
#